data_AF-A0A6L7LMP8-F1
#
_entry.id   AF-A0A6L7LMP8-F1
#
_cell.length_a   1.000
_cell.length_b   1.000
_cell.length_c   1.000
_cell.angle_alpha   90.00
_cell.angle_beta   90.00
_cell.angle_gamma   90.00
#
_symmetry.space_group_name_H-M   'P 1'
#
loop_
_entity.id
_entity.type
_entity.pdbx_description
1 polymer ?
#
loop_
_entity_poly.entity_id
_entity_poly.type
_entity_poly.pdbx_seq_one_letter_code
_entity_poly.pdbx_strand_id
1 'polypeptide(L)'
;MLATGIRKVLRSLSTVEAAKVLAAQGFGVLKSLASTVKKLSAFGASIEVDAVPGEADSGDLEDDLPDTFAAVGRAAAAAGKGWTLLIDEVQHLERADLSALIVAQHRMNQVQAPVVFVGAGLPQMARLAGDAKSYAERPFAYPEIGALDPDAACLAIRKPIEDEGASIGAAALNAIAKGTQGYPFHLQAWGSEVWDQAEGPSVDLSDALNAQRRALEALDDGFFKVRTDRLTPTEMAFVRAMADLGDGPYPIAEVAAALDKSLGSLGPTRANIIAKGMIYSSGHGVLDFTVPLFADHLRRQRAGPA
;
A
#
# COMPACT_ATOMS: atom_id res chain seq x y z
N MET A 1 -2.48 -11.59 -13.08
CA MET A 1 -1.30 -10.71 -13.18
C MET A 1 0.01 -11.44 -12.88
N LEU A 2 0.12 -12.16 -11.76
CA LEU A 2 1.32 -12.92 -11.39
C LEU A 2 1.84 -13.85 -12.50
N ALA A 3 0.98 -14.71 -13.05
CA ALA A 3 1.36 -15.63 -14.13
C ALA A 3 1.97 -14.93 -15.36
N THR A 4 1.39 -13.78 -15.77
CA THR A 4 1.93 -12.95 -16.86
C THR A 4 3.30 -12.38 -16.51
N GLY A 5 3.51 -11.94 -15.27
CA GLY A 5 4.81 -11.47 -14.77
C GLY A 5 5.86 -12.58 -14.81
N ILE A 6 5.52 -13.77 -14.30
CA ILE A 6 6.40 -14.95 -14.31
C ILE A 6 6.78 -15.33 -15.75
N ARG A 7 5.83 -15.34 -16.69
CA ARG A 7 6.11 -15.59 -18.11
C ARG A 7 7.15 -14.61 -18.68
N LYS A 8 7.04 -13.31 -18.36
CA LYS A 8 8.01 -12.30 -18.80
C LYS A 8 9.41 -12.55 -18.22
N VAL A 9 9.48 -12.91 -16.93
CA VAL A 9 10.74 -13.25 -16.25
C VAL A 9 11.38 -14.47 -16.90
N LEU A 10 10.65 -15.57 -17.05
CA LEU A 10 11.15 -16.78 -17.71
C LEU A 10 11.62 -16.51 -19.14
N ARG A 11 10.92 -15.66 -19.90
CA ARG A 11 11.34 -15.26 -21.26
C ARG A 11 12.64 -14.46 -21.26
N SER A 12 12.84 -13.59 -20.27
CA SER A 12 14.09 -12.87 -20.09
C SER A 12 15.23 -13.83 -19.70
N LEU A 13 14.97 -14.76 -18.78
CA LEU A 13 15.95 -15.77 -18.35
C LEU A 13 16.34 -16.72 -19.49
N SER A 14 15.41 -17.08 -20.38
CA SER A 14 15.70 -17.97 -21.51
C SER A 14 16.66 -17.40 -22.54
N THR A 15 16.99 -16.10 -22.47
CA THR A 15 18.03 -15.47 -23.30
C THR A 15 19.45 -15.75 -22.81
N VAL A 16 19.60 -16.22 -21.56
CA VAL A 16 20.89 -16.58 -20.98
C VAL A 16 21.11 -18.08 -21.19
N GLU A 17 22.18 -18.44 -21.90
CA GLU A 17 22.42 -19.83 -22.33
C GLU A 17 22.44 -20.82 -21.14
N ALA A 18 23.08 -20.45 -20.03
CA ALA A 18 23.14 -21.27 -18.82
C ALA A 18 21.77 -21.53 -18.16
N ALA A 19 20.78 -20.66 -18.40
CA ALA A 19 19.44 -20.76 -17.82
C ALA A 19 18.38 -21.28 -18.80
N LYS A 20 18.72 -21.44 -20.08
CA LYS A 20 17.77 -21.72 -21.17
C LYS A 20 16.90 -22.96 -20.93
N VAL A 21 17.53 -24.06 -20.50
CA VAL A 21 16.83 -25.33 -20.20
C VAL A 21 15.92 -25.17 -18.97
N LEU A 22 16.42 -24.55 -17.90
CA LEU A 22 15.66 -24.32 -16.68
C LEU A 22 14.50 -23.33 -16.89
N ALA A 23 14.67 -22.33 -17.75
CA ALA A 23 13.61 -21.41 -18.12
C ALA A 23 12.53 -22.12 -18.94
N ALA A 24 12.89 -23.04 -19.84
CA ALA A 24 11.93 -23.88 -20.57
C ALA A 24 11.15 -24.80 -19.62
N GLN A 25 11.82 -25.43 -18.65
CA GLN A 25 11.15 -26.19 -17.59
C GLN A 25 10.21 -25.30 -16.77
N GLY A 26 10.63 -24.09 -16.39
CA GLY A 26 9.78 -23.13 -15.69
C GLY A 26 8.54 -22.71 -16.49
N PHE A 27 8.61 -22.63 -17.82
CA PHE A 27 7.41 -22.45 -18.65
C PHE A 27 6.47 -23.65 -18.58
N GLY A 28 7.00 -24.87 -18.53
CA GLY A 28 6.20 -26.08 -18.34
C GLY A 28 5.49 -26.11 -16.98
N VAL A 29 6.18 -25.78 -15.89
CA VAL A 29 5.58 -25.66 -14.54
C VAL A 29 4.52 -24.56 -14.49
N LEU A 30 4.80 -23.40 -15.10
CA LEU A 30 3.80 -22.31 -15.21
C LEU A 30 2.55 -22.75 -16.00
N LYS A 31 2.71 -23.62 -17.01
CA LYS A 31 1.60 -24.19 -17.77
C LYS A 31 0.81 -25.19 -16.93
N SER A 32 1.47 -26.02 -16.12
CA SER A 32 0.81 -26.90 -15.15
C SER A 32 -0.10 -26.09 -14.22
N LEU A 33 0.44 -25.05 -13.56
CA LEU A 33 -0.31 -24.14 -12.69
C LEU A 33 -1.50 -23.50 -13.43
N ALA A 34 -1.27 -23.02 -14.66
CA ALA A 34 -2.30 -22.35 -15.43
C ALA A 34 -3.43 -23.30 -15.89
N SER A 35 -3.15 -24.60 -15.98
CA SER A 35 -4.13 -25.62 -16.40
C SER A 35 -5.09 -26.02 -15.27
N THR A 36 -4.63 -25.97 -14.02
CA THR A 36 -5.43 -26.32 -12.84
C THR A 36 -6.23 -25.13 -12.31
N VAL A 37 -5.68 -23.92 -12.43
CA VAL A 37 -6.36 -22.69 -12.05
C VAL A 37 -7.30 -22.25 -13.17
N LYS A 38 -8.61 -22.50 -13.03
CA LYS A 38 -9.65 -22.18 -14.05
C LYS A 38 -9.51 -20.79 -14.68
N LYS A 39 -9.21 -19.77 -13.86
CA LYS A 39 -9.04 -18.36 -14.29
C LYS A 39 -7.82 -18.15 -15.20
N LEU A 40 -6.88 -19.08 -15.25
CA LEU A 40 -5.64 -19.04 -16.03
C LEU A 40 -5.64 -19.98 -17.24
N SER A 41 -6.70 -20.78 -17.46
CA SER A 41 -6.77 -21.76 -18.55
C SER A 41 -6.42 -21.20 -19.94
N ALA A 42 -7.01 -20.07 -20.32
CA ALA A 42 -6.72 -19.38 -21.59
C ALA A 42 -5.27 -18.86 -21.67
N PHE A 43 -4.69 -18.47 -20.53
CA PHE A 43 -3.30 -18.07 -20.44
C PHE A 43 -2.36 -19.28 -20.62
N GLY A 44 -2.65 -20.41 -19.96
CA GLY A 44 -1.88 -21.65 -20.08
C GLY A 44 -1.84 -22.19 -21.51
N ALA A 45 -2.94 -22.07 -22.26
CA ALA A 45 -3.02 -22.47 -23.66
C ALA A 45 -2.05 -21.69 -24.58
N SER A 46 -1.60 -20.49 -24.17
CA SER A 46 -0.65 -19.67 -24.93
C SER A 46 0.83 -20.00 -24.67
N ILE A 47 1.11 -21.02 -23.85
CA ILE A 47 2.45 -21.52 -23.55
C ILE A 47 2.72 -22.74 -24.43
N GLU A 48 3.70 -22.61 -25.33
CA GLU A 48 4.03 -23.61 -26.35
C GLU A 48 4.83 -24.82 -25.84
N VAL A 49 5.32 -24.76 -24.59
CA VAL A 49 6.02 -25.88 -23.94
C VAL A 49 5.00 -26.85 -23.33
N ASP A 50 5.34 -28.13 -23.23
CA ASP A 50 4.51 -29.11 -22.52
C ASP A 50 4.46 -28.83 -21.01
N ALA A 51 3.33 -29.15 -20.38
CA ALA A 51 3.19 -29.08 -18.93
C ALA A 51 4.09 -30.14 -18.27
N VAL A 52 4.57 -29.86 -17.06
CA VAL A 52 5.39 -30.80 -16.29
C VAL A 52 4.47 -31.57 -15.34
N PRO A 53 4.24 -32.88 -15.53
CA PRO A 53 3.40 -33.66 -14.62
C PRO A 53 4.03 -33.75 -13.22
N GLY A 54 3.21 -33.55 -12.19
CA GLY A 54 3.61 -33.61 -10.79
C GLY A 54 4.34 -32.37 -10.26
N GLU A 55 4.45 -31.29 -11.04
CA GLU A 55 4.93 -29.99 -10.58
C GLU A 55 3.85 -28.93 -10.81
N ALA A 56 3.39 -28.29 -9.73
CA ALA A 56 2.35 -27.27 -9.76
C ALA A 56 1.04 -27.68 -10.48
N ASP A 57 0.58 -28.91 -10.30
CA ASP A 57 -0.63 -29.47 -10.94
C ASP A 57 -1.67 -30.01 -9.95
N SER A 58 -1.58 -29.63 -8.66
CA SER A 58 -2.54 -30.07 -7.64
C SER A 58 -3.88 -29.32 -7.70
N GLY A 59 -3.87 -28.07 -8.18
CA GLY A 59 -5.01 -27.15 -8.13
C GLY A 59 -5.16 -26.42 -6.80
N ASP A 60 -4.28 -26.69 -5.83
CA ASP A 60 -4.11 -25.90 -4.61
C ASP A 60 -2.94 -24.93 -4.79
N LEU A 61 -3.20 -23.63 -4.64
CA LEU A 61 -2.17 -22.60 -4.77
C LEU A 61 -1.09 -22.72 -3.69
N GLU A 62 -1.42 -23.20 -2.49
CA GLU A 62 -0.43 -23.36 -1.42
C GLU A 62 0.64 -24.40 -1.76
N ASP A 63 0.29 -25.40 -2.56
CA ASP A 63 1.21 -26.44 -3.04
C ASP A 63 1.85 -26.04 -4.39
N ASP A 64 1.07 -25.43 -5.30
CA ASP A 64 1.51 -25.16 -6.67
C ASP A 64 2.42 -23.91 -6.80
N LEU A 65 2.22 -22.87 -5.97
CA LEU A 65 3.06 -21.67 -6.01
C LEU A 65 4.51 -21.92 -5.57
N PRO A 66 4.79 -22.69 -4.49
CA PRO A 66 6.15 -23.09 -4.14
C PRO A 66 6.93 -23.72 -5.29
N ASP A 67 6.31 -24.64 -6.02
CA ASP A 67 6.94 -25.32 -7.17
C ASP A 67 7.21 -24.35 -8.31
N THR A 68 6.22 -23.52 -8.63
CA THR A 68 6.35 -22.47 -9.64
C THR A 68 7.48 -21.50 -9.28
N PHE A 69 7.56 -21.06 -8.03
CA PHE A 69 8.61 -20.14 -7.56
C PHE A 69 9.98 -20.82 -7.55
N ALA A 70 10.05 -22.09 -7.18
CA ALA A 70 11.28 -22.87 -7.22
C ALA A 70 11.80 -22.97 -8.66
N ALA A 71 10.93 -23.24 -9.64
CA ALA A 71 11.32 -23.33 -11.04
C ALA A 71 11.89 -22.01 -11.58
N VAL A 72 11.24 -20.87 -11.27
CA VAL A 72 11.75 -19.54 -11.63
C VAL A 72 13.06 -19.24 -10.90
N GLY A 73 13.15 -19.57 -9.61
CA GLY A 73 14.34 -19.37 -8.78
C GLY A 73 15.55 -20.16 -9.28
N ARG A 74 15.37 -21.42 -9.71
CA ARG A 74 16.43 -22.22 -10.35
C ARG A 74 16.91 -21.58 -11.65
N ALA A 75 15.98 -21.15 -12.51
CA ALA A 75 16.34 -20.47 -13.75
C ALA A 75 17.05 -19.13 -13.50
N ALA A 76 16.63 -18.37 -12.49
CA ALA A 76 17.27 -17.11 -12.09
C ALA A 76 18.70 -17.35 -11.58
N ALA A 77 18.89 -18.33 -10.69
CA ALA A 77 20.19 -18.70 -10.15
C ALA A 77 21.16 -19.13 -11.27
N ALA A 78 20.71 -19.97 -12.20
CA ALA A 78 21.52 -20.39 -13.35
C ALA A 78 21.89 -19.25 -14.30
N ALA A 79 21.06 -18.20 -14.33
CA ALA A 79 21.36 -16.97 -15.07
C ALA A 79 22.30 -16.01 -14.31
N GLY A 80 22.69 -16.33 -13.07
CA GLY A 80 23.44 -15.42 -12.19
C GLY A 80 22.61 -14.21 -11.75
N LYS A 81 21.28 -14.35 -11.65
CA LYS A 81 20.33 -13.28 -11.34
C LYS A 81 19.43 -13.63 -10.15
N GLY A 82 18.81 -12.61 -9.57
CA GLY A 82 17.69 -12.77 -8.65
C GLY A 82 16.36 -12.46 -9.32
N TRP A 83 15.28 -13.01 -8.76
CA TRP A 83 13.91 -12.65 -9.11
C TRP A 83 13.26 -11.92 -7.93
N THR A 84 12.70 -10.73 -8.17
CA THR A 84 11.96 -9.97 -7.17
C THR A 84 10.49 -9.88 -7.55
N LEU A 85 9.62 -10.23 -6.61
CA LEU A 85 8.17 -10.04 -6.69
C LEU A 85 7.78 -8.82 -5.84
N LEU A 86 7.27 -7.79 -6.51
CA LEU A 86 6.78 -6.57 -5.89
C LEU A 86 5.26 -6.57 -5.95
N ILE A 87 4.59 -6.49 -4.81
CA ILE A 87 3.13 -6.38 -4.73
C ILE A 87 2.77 -5.15 -3.90
N ASP A 88 2.01 -4.25 -4.51
CA ASP A 88 1.41 -3.12 -3.82
C ASP A 88 0.01 -3.48 -3.31
N GLU A 89 -0.43 -2.79 -2.27
CA GLU A 89 -1.74 -2.96 -1.62
C GLU A 89 -2.09 -4.41 -1.25
N VAL A 90 -1.15 -5.10 -0.59
CA VAL A 90 -1.25 -6.52 -0.19
C VAL A 90 -2.53 -6.82 0.62
N GLN A 91 -3.12 -5.84 1.31
CA GLN A 91 -4.42 -6.00 2.00
C GLN A 91 -5.58 -6.44 1.10
N HIS A 92 -5.47 -6.27 -0.22
CA HIS A 92 -6.52 -6.63 -1.17
C HIS A 92 -6.44 -8.08 -1.64
N LEU A 93 -5.37 -8.80 -1.29
CA LEU A 93 -5.30 -10.23 -1.56
C LEU A 93 -6.30 -10.99 -0.71
N GLU A 94 -6.92 -12.01 -1.29
CA GLU A 94 -7.71 -12.97 -0.53
C GLU A 94 -6.78 -13.73 0.43
N ARG A 95 -7.34 -14.18 1.57
CA ARG A 95 -6.56 -14.89 2.59
C ARG A 95 -5.83 -16.11 2.02
N ALA A 96 -6.47 -16.85 1.12
CA ALA A 96 -5.88 -18.02 0.47
C ALA A 96 -4.69 -17.64 -0.43
N ASP A 97 -4.80 -16.55 -1.19
CA ASP A 97 -3.72 -16.07 -2.06
C ASP A 97 -2.51 -15.58 -1.25
N LEU A 98 -2.76 -14.80 -0.19
CA LEU A 98 -1.70 -14.34 0.73
C LEU A 98 -1.02 -15.52 1.42
N SER A 99 -1.80 -16.51 1.85
CA SER A 99 -1.29 -17.75 2.45
C SER A 99 -0.35 -18.49 1.50
N ALA A 100 -0.78 -18.69 0.25
CA ALA A 100 0.02 -19.37 -0.77
C ALA A 100 1.33 -18.63 -1.09
N LEU A 101 1.32 -17.29 -1.13
CA LEU A 101 2.53 -16.48 -1.27
C LEU A 101 3.49 -16.63 -0.09
N ILE A 102 2.98 -16.67 1.14
CA ILE A 102 3.77 -16.88 2.36
C ILE A 102 4.44 -18.26 2.32
N VAL A 103 3.69 -19.30 1.95
CA VAL A 103 4.20 -20.68 1.84
C VAL A 103 5.28 -20.76 0.77
N ALA A 104 5.05 -20.16 -0.41
CA ALA A 104 6.02 -20.12 -1.50
C ALA A 104 7.31 -19.41 -1.08
N GLN A 105 7.22 -18.24 -0.43
CA GLN A 105 8.41 -17.53 0.05
C GLN A 105 9.13 -18.29 1.16
N HIS A 106 8.41 -18.96 2.06
CA HIS A 106 9.01 -19.81 3.08
C HIS A 106 9.81 -20.94 2.44
N ARG A 107 9.27 -21.57 1.39
CA ARG A 107 10.00 -22.58 0.60
C ARG A 107 11.25 -22.01 -0.05
N MET A 108 11.18 -20.80 -0.63
CA MET A 108 12.34 -20.16 -1.27
C MET A 108 13.48 -19.92 -0.28
N ASN A 109 13.17 -19.53 0.96
CA ASN A 109 14.15 -19.40 2.02
C ASN A 109 14.78 -20.75 2.39
N GLN A 110 14.02 -21.84 2.47
CA GLN A 110 14.53 -23.18 2.78
C GLN A 110 15.51 -23.70 1.73
N VAL A 111 15.21 -23.47 0.45
CA VAL A 111 16.06 -23.92 -0.66
C VAL A 111 17.10 -22.88 -1.07
N GLN A 112 17.19 -21.76 -0.35
CA GLN A 112 18.09 -20.63 -0.62
C GLN A 112 18.00 -20.15 -2.08
N ALA A 113 16.80 -20.14 -2.65
CA ALA A 113 16.58 -19.63 -4.00
C ALA A 113 16.74 -18.10 -4.01
N PRO A 114 17.26 -17.50 -5.09
CA PRO A 114 17.45 -16.05 -5.20
C PRO A 114 16.13 -15.34 -5.53
N VAL A 115 15.11 -15.55 -4.70
CA VAL A 115 13.75 -15.03 -4.86
C VAL A 115 13.41 -14.12 -3.68
N VAL A 116 13.11 -12.87 -3.97
CA VAL A 116 12.78 -11.84 -2.98
C VAL A 116 11.34 -11.40 -3.16
N PHE A 117 10.60 -11.31 -2.06
CA PHE A 117 9.27 -10.72 -2.03
C PHE A 117 9.30 -9.38 -1.29
N VAL A 118 8.70 -8.35 -1.89
CA VAL A 118 8.45 -7.06 -1.23
C VAL A 118 6.97 -6.73 -1.40
N GLY A 119 6.30 -6.58 -0.26
CA GLY A 119 4.90 -6.18 -0.18
C GLY A 119 4.77 -4.79 0.41
N ALA A 120 3.88 -3.96 -0.14
CA ALA A 120 3.42 -2.73 0.47
C ALA A 120 1.92 -2.84 0.81
N GLY A 121 1.49 -2.19 1.88
CA GLY A 121 0.09 -2.21 2.31
C GLY A 121 -0.13 -1.56 3.67
N LEU A 122 -1.38 -1.57 4.12
CA LEU A 122 -1.78 -0.95 5.38
C LEU A 122 -1.11 -1.59 6.61
N PRO A 123 -0.92 -0.86 7.74
CA PRO A 123 -0.19 -1.34 8.92
C PRO A 123 -0.63 -2.70 9.49
N GLN A 124 -1.88 -3.08 9.25
CA GLN A 124 -2.44 -4.38 9.63
C GLN A 124 -1.85 -5.59 8.87
N MET A 125 -0.86 -5.41 7.98
CA MET A 125 -0.24 -6.48 7.19
C MET A 125 0.35 -7.59 8.07
N ALA A 126 1.06 -7.22 9.14
CA ALA A 126 1.65 -8.22 10.05
C ALA A 126 0.57 -9.13 10.67
N ARG A 127 -0.58 -8.56 11.03
CA ARG A 127 -1.74 -9.32 11.54
C ARG A 127 -2.33 -10.22 10.45
N LEU A 128 -2.57 -9.68 9.24
CA LEU A 128 -3.13 -10.48 8.14
C LEU A 128 -2.22 -11.66 7.77
N ALA A 129 -0.91 -11.46 7.79
CA ALA A 129 0.05 -12.53 7.57
C ALA A 129 -0.02 -13.59 8.66
N GLY A 130 -0.06 -13.19 9.94
CA GLY A 130 -0.22 -14.11 11.08
C GLY A 130 -1.55 -14.88 11.07
N ASP A 131 -2.64 -14.21 10.70
CA ASP A 131 -3.97 -14.82 10.54
C ASP A 131 -3.99 -15.79 9.35
N ALA A 132 -3.25 -15.52 8.27
CA ALA A 132 -3.11 -16.43 7.13
C ALA A 132 -2.29 -17.68 7.51
N LYS A 133 -1.12 -17.50 8.16
CA LYS A 133 -0.29 -18.58 8.69
C LYS A 133 0.39 -18.15 9.98
N SER A 134 0.21 -18.92 11.05
CA SER A 134 0.73 -18.59 12.39
C SER A 134 2.25 -18.43 12.47
N TYR A 135 3.02 -18.94 11.49
CA TYR A 135 4.48 -18.78 11.43
C TYR A 135 4.96 -17.62 10.53
N ALA A 136 4.05 -16.88 9.88
CA ALA A 136 4.35 -15.78 8.95
C ALA A 136 4.98 -14.54 9.63
N GLU A 137 4.99 -14.51 10.96
CA GLU A 137 5.68 -13.50 11.76
C GLU A 137 7.21 -13.59 11.67
N ARG A 138 7.76 -14.76 11.29
CA ARG A 138 9.21 -15.05 11.30
C ARG A 138 9.94 -14.79 9.97
N PRO A 139 9.37 -15.13 8.79
CA PRO A 139 10.10 -15.02 7.51
C PRO A 139 10.11 -13.61 6.92
N PHE A 140 9.33 -12.66 7.46
CA PHE A 140 9.20 -11.31 6.92
C PHE A 140 9.63 -10.24 7.93
N ALA A 141 10.19 -9.16 7.42
CA ALA A 141 10.32 -7.90 8.14
C ALA A 141 9.11 -7.00 7.79
N TYR A 142 8.57 -6.32 8.80
CA TYR A 142 7.47 -5.36 8.62
C TYR A 142 7.93 -3.96 9.03
N PRO A 143 8.81 -3.32 8.24
CA PRO A 143 9.18 -1.94 8.50
C PRO A 143 7.97 -1.02 8.30
N GLU A 144 7.70 -0.17 9.28
CA GLU A 144 6.66 0.84 9.16
C GLU A 144 7.19 2.06 8.39
N ILE A 145 6.40 2.55 7.43
CA ILE A 145 6.67 3.79 6.70
C ILE A 145 5.58 4.79 7.08
N GLY A 146 5.94 5.72 7.96
CA GLY A 146 5.05 6.78 8.45
C GLY A 146 5.21 8.10 7.70
N ALA A 147 4.65 9.15 8.29
CA ALA A 147 4.90 10.53 7.86
C ALA A 147 6.41 10.87 7.96
N LEU A 148 6.86 11.83 7.13
CA LEU A 148 8.22 12.35 7.21
C LEU A 148 8.41 13.03 8.56
N ASP A 149 9.57 12.81 9.17
CA ASP A 149 10.01 13.63 10.30
C ASP A 149 10.19 15.10 9.86
N PRO A 150 10.23 16.06 10.82
CA PRO A 150 10.31 17.48 10.48
C PRO A 150 11.49 17.86 9.59
N ASP A 151 12.65 17.22 9.75
CA ASP A 151 13.86 17.54 8.99
C ASP A 151 13.73 17.03 7.55
N ALA A 152 13.24 15.80 7.37
CA ALA A 152 12.94 15.22 6.07
C ALA A 152 11.83 15.99 5.34
N ALA A 153 10.79 16.42 6.06
CA ALA A 153 9.71 17.24 5.51
C ALA A 153 10.23 18.61 5.02
N CYS A 154 11.06 19.28 5.82
CA CYS A 154 11.69 20.53 5.43
C CYS A 154 12.62 20.35 4.23
N LEU A 155 13.41 19.26 4.19
CA LEU A 155 14.29 18.95 3.07
C LEU A 155 13.50 18.69 1.79
N ALA A 156 12.37 17.98 1.86
CA ALA A 156 11.52 17.66 0.72
C ALA A 156 10.95 18.92 0.03
N ILE A 157 10.77 20.02 0.76
CA ILE A 157 10.33 21.32 0.23
C ILE A 157 11.52 22.18 -0.21
N ARG A 158 12.55 22.30 0.65
CA ARG A 158 13.68 23.19 0.41
C ARG A 158 14.47 22.79 -0.84
N LYS A 159 14.76 21.49 -0.98
CA LYS A 159 15.61 20.99 -2.06
C LYS A 159 15.10 21.35 -3.46
N PRO A 160 13.84 21.06 -3.86
CA PRO A 160 13.36 21.42 -5.19
C PRO A 160 13.36 22.95 -5.43
N ILE A 161 13.11 23.76 -4.41
CA ILE A 161 13.17 25.23 -4.51
C ILE A 161 14.61 25.70 -4.78
N GLU A 162 15.58 25.14 -4.06
CA GLU A 162 17.01 25.47 -4.24
C GLU A 162 17.57 24.96 -5.57
N ASP A 163 17.14 23.78 -6.03
CA ASP A 163 17.54 23.20 -7.32
C ASP A 163 17.11 24.10 -8.50
N GLU A 164 16.01 24.87 -8.35
CA GLU A 164 15.53 25.87 -9.32
C GLU A 164 16.12 27.28 -9.08
N GLY A 165 17.09 27.42 -8.17
CA GLY A 165 17.78 28.68 -7.90
C GLY A 165 17.01 29.68 -7.03
N ALA A 166 15.92 29.24 -6.39
CA ALA A 166 15.19 30.03 -5.41
C ALA A 166 15.60 29.65 -3.97
N SER A 167 15.00 30.30 -2.99
CA SER A 167 15.27 30.09 -1.57
C SER A 167 13.98 30.13 -0.75
N ILE A 168 14.00 29.49 0.42
CA ILE A 168 12.85 29.47 1.34
C ILE A 168 13.31 29.67 2.77
N GLY A 169 12.63 30.57 3.49
CA GLY A 169 12.93 30.87 4.88
C GLY A 169 12.60 29.73 5.84
N ALA A 170 13.38 29.58 6.93
CA ALA A 170 13.15 28.55 7.94
C ALA A 170 11.76 28.61 8.59
N ALA A 171 11.21 29.81 8.78
CA ALA A 171 9.85 29.98 9.31
C ALA A 171 8.78 29.41 8.36
N ALA A 172 8.95 29.60 7.05
CA ALA A 172 8.07 29.07 6.02
C ALA A 172 8.13 27.53 5.98
N LEU A 173 9.34 26.96 6.00
CA LEU A 173 9.55 25.50 6.07
C LEU A 173 8.86 24.89 7.29
N ASN A 174 9.05 25.49 8.47
CA ASN A 174 8.42 25.00 9.70
C ASN A 174 6.89 25.08 9.65
N ALA A 175 6.33 26.14 9.05
CA ALA A 175 4.89 26.29 8.88
C ALA A 175 4.33 25.20 7.94
N ILE A 176 5.00 24.93 6.82
CA ILE A 176 4.62 23.88 5.86
C ILE A 176 4.72 22.50 6.51
N ALA A 177 5.85 22.17 7.15
CA ALA A 177 6.04 20.87 7.80
C ALA A 177 4.97 20.62 8.89
N LYS A 178 4.65 21.64 9.70
CA LYS A 178 3.60 21.56 10.72
C LYS A 178 2.21 21.40 10.10
N GLY A 179 1.87 22.19 9.09
CA GLY A 179 0.55 22.16 8.45
C GLY A 179 0.26 20.85 7.72
N THR A 180 1.29 20.25 7.13
CA THR A 180 1.19 18.99 6.36
C THR A 180 1.26 17.74 7.24
N GLN A 181 1.69 17.89 8.50
CA GLN A 181 1.98 16.80 9.44
C GLN A 181 2.95 15.76 8.86
N GLY A 182 3.89 16.21 8.01
CA GLY A 182 4.87 15.35 7.35
C GLY A 182 4.29 14.41 6.30
N TYR A 183 3.01 14.52 5.94
CA TYR A 183 2.40 13.63 4.95
C TYR A 183 2.85 13.97 3.53
N PRO A 184 3.48 13.02 2.78
CA PRO A 184 4.12 13.31 1.50
C PRO A 184 3.23 14.04 0.48
N PHE A 185 1.98 13.61 0.34
CA PHE A 185 1.06 14.22 -0.61
C PHE A 185 0.64 15.64 -0.19
N HIS A 186 0.49 15.91 1.12
CA HIS A 186 0.21 17.28 1.59
C HIS A 186 1.44 18.17 1.42
N LEU A 187 2.65 17.65 1.67
CA LEU A 187 3.90 18.37 1.39
C LEU A 187 3.97 18.80 -0.07
N GLN A 188 3.63 17.90 -1.00
CA GLN A 188 3.57 18.23 -2.42
C GLN A 188 2.51 19.30 -2.74
N ALA A 189 1.30 19.17 -2.17
CA ALA A 189 0.23 20.15 -2.38
C ALA A 189 0.64 21.55 -1.85
N TRP A 190 1.20 21.62 -0.64
CA TRP A 190 1.70 22.88 -0.07
C TRP A 190 2.86 23.43 -0.89
N GLY A 191 3.81 22.57 -1.27
CA GLY A 191 4.98 22.96 -2.06
C GLY A 191 4.59 23.56 -3.41
N SER A 192 3.61 22.96 -4.11
CA SER A 192 3.07 23.49 -5.36
C SER A 192 2.43 24.86 -5.15
N GLU A 193 1.55 24.98 -4.15
CA GLU A 193 0.87 26.25 -3.85
C GLU A 193 1.85 27.35 -3.42
N VAL A 194 2.91 27.00 -2.69
CA VAL A 194 3.99 27.93 -2.32
C VAL A 194 4.72 28.39 -3.57
N TRP A 195 5.10 27.47 -4.45
CA TRP A 195 5.84 27.77 -5.67
C TRP A 195 5.05 28.67 -6.62
N ASP A 196 3.76 28.38 -6.81
CA ASP A 196 2.90 29.11 -7.74
C ASP A 196 2.54 30.51 -7.23
N GLN A 197 2.58 30.75 -5.92
CA GLN A 197 2.20 32.03 -5.30
C GLN A 197 3.37 32.95 -5.00
N ALA A 198 4.59 32.42 -4.85
CA ALA A 198 5.75 33.23 -4.57
C ALA A 198 6.05 34.16 -5.76
N GLU A 199 6.05 35.47 -5.53
CA GLU A 199 6.29 36.46 -6.60
C GLU A 199 7.78 36.60 -6.98
N GLY A 200 8.69 36.04 -6.17
CA GLY A 200 10.13 36.20 -6.35
C GLY A 200 10.94 34.97 -5.91
N PRO A 201 12.28 35.04 -6.01
CA PRO A 201 13.16 33.90 -5.76
C PRO A 201 13.35 33.58 -4.26
N SER A 202 12.59 34.22 -3.38
CA SER A 202 12.66 34.02 -1.93
C SER A 202 11.26 33.86 -1.38
N VAL A 203 10.98 32.66 -0.87
CA VAL A 203 9.73 32.30 -0.22
C VAL A 203 9.82 32.64 1.27
N ASP A 204 8.85 33.40 1.77
CA ASP A 204 8.75 33.76 3.18
C ASP A 204 7.57 33.08 3.91
N LEU A 205 7.40 33.43 5.19
CA LEU A 205 6.33 32.86 6.01
C LEU A 205 4.93 33.23 5.50
N SER A 206 4.76 34.43 4.96
CA SER A 206 3.47 34.90 4.45
C SER A 206 3.05 34.10 3.21
N ASP A 207 4.00 33.78 2.32
CA ASP A 207 3.78 32.89 1.17
C ASP A 207 3.31 31.51 1.65
N ALA A 208 4.00 30.92 2.63
CA ALA A 208 3.64 29.61 3.19
C ALA A 208 2.24 29.58 3.82
N LEU A 209 1.84 30.63 4.54
CA LEU A 209 0.52 30.72 5.16
C LEU A 209 -0.59 30.93 4.11
N ASN A 210 -0.33 31.71 3.07
CA ASN A 210 -1.26 31.89 1.95
C ASN A 210 -1.44 30.58 1.17
N ALA A 211 -0.34 29.89 0.88
CA ALA A 211 -0.32 28.58 0.25
C ALA A 211 -1.06 27.53 1.09
N GLN A 212 -0.87 27.53 2.41
CA GLN A 212 -1.57 26.62 3.31
C GLN A 212 -3.09 26.71 3.15
N ARG A 213 -3.64 27.93 3.11
CA ARG A 213 -5.09 28.12 2.94
C ARG A 213 -5.59 27.54 1.62
N ARG A 214 -4.93 27.85 0.50
CA ARG A 214 -5.34 27.34 -0.83
C ARG A 214 -5.17 25.83 -0.93
N ALA A 215 -4.08 25.30 -0.39
CA ALA A 215 -3.84 23.87 -0.39
C ALA A 215 -4.90 23.12 0.42
N LEU A 216 -5.34 23.67 1.56
CA LEU A 216 -6.48 23.12 2.33
C LEU A 216 -7.79 23.16 1.53
N GLU A 217 -8.09 24.26 0.86
CA GLU A 217 -9.28 24.39 0.00
C GLU A 217 -9.25 23.35 -1.14
N ALA A 218 -8.10 23.21 -1.82
CA ALA A 218 -7.91 22.22 -2.89
C ALA A 218 -8.01 20.77 -2.38
N LEU A 219 -7.48 20.49 -1.19
CA LEU A 219 -7.66 19.18 -0.55
C LEU A 219 -9.11 18.93 -0.19
N ASP A 220 -9.82 19.94 0.35
CA ASP A 220 -11.22 19.82 0.75
C ASP A 220 -12.12 19.55 -0.46
N ASP A 221 -11.96 20.30 -1.56
CA ASP A 221 -12.78 20.19 -2.77
C ASP A 221 -12.40 19.01 -3.66
N GLY A 222 -11.16 18.53 -3.56
CA GLY A 222 -10.66 17.41 -4.35
C GLY A 222 -10.47 16.14 -3.52
N PHE A 223 -9.31 16.05 -2.86
CA PHE A 223 -8.83 14.81 -2.25
C PHE A 223 -9.76 14.25 -1.17
N PHE A 224 -10.19 15.10 -0.22
CA PHE A 224 -11.10 14.70 0.84
C PHE A 224 -12.53 14.54 0.34
N LYS A 225 -13.00 15.39 -0.57
CA LYS A 225 -14.32 15.24 -1.19
C LYS A 225 -14.50 13.87 -1.85
N VAL A 226 -13.53 13.44 -2.65
CA VAL A 226 -13.54 12.11 -3.30
C VAL A 226 -13.63 10.99 -2.27
N ARG A 227 -12.97 11.14 -1.11
CA ARG A 227 -13.07 10.18 -0.01
C ARG A 227 -14.45 10.19 0.63
N THR A 228 -15.00 11.37 0.94
CA THR A 228 -16.32 11.50 1.54
C THR A 228 -17.45 11.01 0.63
N ASP A 229 -17.34 11.22 -0.68
CA ASP A 229 -18.36 10.81 -1.67
C ASP A 229 -18.48 9.28 -1.81
N ARG A 230 -17.45 8.53 -1.39
CA ARG A 230 -17.46 7.05 -1.36
C ARG A 230 -18.16 6.47 -0.13
N LEU A 231 -18.51 7.30 0.85
CA LEU A 231 -19.14 6.87 2.10
C LEU A 231 -20.66 6.90 1.99
N THR A 232 -21.30 5.85 2.50
CA THR A 232 -22.76 5.85 2.72
C THR A 232 -23.11 6.80 3.87
N PRO A 233 -24.38 7.22 4.01
CA PRO A 233 -24.79 8.09 5.12
C PRO A 233 -24.45 7.52 6.51
N THR A 234 -24.54 6.20 6.69
CA THR A 234 -24.19 5.54 7.97
C THR A 234 -22.70 5.55 8.23
N GLU A 235 -21.88 5.32 7.19
CA GLU A 235 -20.42 5.39 7.31
C GLU A 235 -19.93 6.83 7.52
N MET A 236 -20.57 7.81 6.88
CA MET A 236 -20.31 9.23 7.08
C MET A 236 -20.59 9.65 8.53
N ALA A 237 -21.72 9.20 9.10
CA ALA A 237 -22.02 9.45 10.51
C ALA A 237 -20.94 8.84 11.43
N PHE A 238 -20.43 7.66 11.11
CA PHE A 238 -19.37 7.00 11.87
C PHE A 238 -18.07 7.81 11.89
N VAL A 239 -17.56 8.22 10.73
CA VAL A 239 -16.30 8.99 10.66
C VAL A 239 -16.46 10.41 11.23
N ARG A 240 -17.65 11.00 11.15
CA ARG A 240 -17.94 12.27 11.82
C ARG A 240 -17.95 12.14 13.33
N ALA A 241 -18.55 11.07 13.86
CA ALA A 241 -18.50 10.78 15.29
C ALA A 241 -17.06 10.61 15.78
N MET A 242 -16.18 9.97 14.99
CA MET A 242 -14.74 9.95 15.30
C MET A 242 -14.16 11.36 15.32
N ALA A 243 -14.37 12.17 14.29
CA ALA A 243 -13.84 13.53 14.21
C ALA A 243 -14.35 14.45 15.33
N ASP A 244 -15.57 14.24 15.85
CA ASP A 244 -16.15 15.02 16.95
C ASP A 244 -15.47 14.72 18.30
N LEU A 245 -14.82 13.56 18.45
CA LEU A 245 -14.06 13.21 19.67
C LEU A 245 -12.75 13.98 19.80
N GLY A 246 -12.36 14.75 18.77
CA GLY A 246 -11.14 15.55 18.74
C GLY A 246 -10.05 14.92 17.88
N ASP A 247 -8.81 15.06 18.32
CA ASP A 247 -7.66 14.49 17.63
C ASP A 247 -7.42 13.06 18.13
N GLY A 248 -7.23 12.14 17.18
CA GLY A 248 -7.07 10.73 17.46
C GLY A 248 -5.80 10.38 18.25
N PRO A 249 -5.62 9.10 18.59
CA PRO A 249 -6.42 7.96 18.12
C PRO A 249 -7.75 7.78 18.89
N TYR A 250 -8.69 7.03 18.30
CA TYR A 250 -10.09 6.98 18.73
C TYR A 250 -10.50 5.60 19.29
N PRO A 251 -10.83 5.48 20.60
CA PRO A 251 -11.37 4.24 21.15
C PRO A 251 -12.72 3.89 20.53
N ILE A 252 -12.90 2.65 20.03
CA ILE A 252 -14.17 2.22 19.41
C ILE A 252 -15.35 2.31 20.38
N ALA A 253 -15.10 2.17 21.68
CA ALA A 253 -16.10 2.34 22.74
C ALA A 253 -16.68 3.76 22.77
N GLU A 254 -15.84 4.78 22.60
CA GLU A 254 -16.25 6.18 22.59
C GLU A 254 -17.01 6.53 21.31
N VAL A 255 -16.55 6.00 20.17
CA VAL A 255 -17.29 6.15 18.88
C VAL A 255 -18.68 5.51 18.99
N ALA A 256 -18.79 4.36 19.65
CA ALA A 256 -20.07 3.70 19.87
C ALA A 256 -21.02 4.50 20.78
N ALA A 257 -20.47 5.07 21.86
CA ALA A 257 -21.21 5.96 22.74
C ALA A 257 -21.68 7.24 22.02
N ALA A 258 -20.83 7.86 21.21
CA ALA A 258 -21.16 9.05 20.43
C ALA A 258 -22.26 8.79 19.38
N LEU A 259 -22.38 7.55 18.90
CA LEU A 259 -23.40 7.13 17.93
C LEU A 259 -24.67 6.56 18.57
N ASP A 260 -24.72 6.41 19.89
CA ASP A 260 -25.76 5.68 20.62
C ASP A 260 -26.01 4.27 20.05
N LYS A 261 -24.91 3.52 19.83
CA LYS A 261 -24.93 2.18 19.23
C LYS A 261 -24.13 1.18 20.05
N SER A 262 -24.50 -0.10 19.96
CA SER A 262 -23.71 -1.18 20.56
C SER A 262 -22.48 -1.51 19.71
N LEU A 263 -21.38 -1.93 20.35
CA LEU A 263 -20.13 -2.29 19.67
C LEU A 263 -20.33 -3.36 18.58
N GLY A 264 -21.16 -4.36 18.86
CA GLY A 264 -21.46 -5.43 17.90
C GLY A 264 -22.12 -4.92 16.62
N SER A 265 -22.98 -3.90 16.73
CA SER A 265 -23.69 -3.31 15.57
C SER A 265 -22.77 -2.53 14.63
N LEU A 266 -21.61 -2.08 15.12
CA LEU A 266 -20.65 -1.28 14.35
C LEU A 266 -19.70 -2.12 13.52
N GLY A 267 -19.59 -3.42 13.78
CA GLY A 267 -18.63 -4.32 13.12
C GLY A 267 -18.64 -4.25 11.59
N PRO A 268 -19.81 -4.43 10.92
CA PRO A 268 -19.90 -4.35 9.47
C PRO A 268 -19.56 -2.96 8.91
N THR A 269 -20.05 -1.89 9.54
CA THR A 269 -19.77 -0.51 9.12
C THR A 269 -18.27 -0.21 9.22
N ARG A 270 -17.65 -0.57 10.36
CA ARG A 270 -16.21 -0.45 10.58
C ARG A 270 -15.42 -1.18 9.51
N ALA A 271 -15.76 -2.44 9.22
CA ALA A 271 -15.08 -3.24 8.21
C ALA A 271 -15.15 -2.60 6.81
N ASN A 272 -16.32 -2.06 6.43
CA ASN A 272 -16.49 -1.38 5.15
C ASN A 272 -15.66 -0.08 5.06
N ILE A 273 -15.60 0.71 6.14
CA ILE A 273 -14.80 1.95 6.17
C ILE A 273 -13.30 1.64 6.08
N ILE A 274 -12.83 0.58 6.76
CA ILE A 274 -11.46 0.08 6.65
C ILE A 274 -11.18 -0.39 5.22
N ALA A 275 -12.09 -1.17 4.62
CA ALA A 275 -11.94 -1.65 3.25
C ALA A 275 -11.90 -0.50 2.22
N LYS A 276 -12.62 0.60 2.49
CA LYS A 276 -12.56 1.84 1.70
C LYS A 276 -11.30 2.68 1.97
N GLY A 277 -10.49 2.29 2.95
CA GLY A 277 -9.22 2.94 3.29
C GLY A 277 -9.38 4.30 3.97
N MET A 278 -10.46 4.54 4.73
CA MET A 278 -10.62 5.81 5.47
C MET A 278 -10.09 5.74 6.89
N ILE A 279 -10.18 4.57 7.52
CA ILE A 279 -9.69 4.32 8.88
C ILE A 279 -8.91 3.02 8.93
N TYR A 280 -8.08 2.87 9.94
CA TYR A 280 -7.37 1.63 10.25
C TYR A 280 -7.38 1.37 11.77
N SER A 281 -6.99 0.16 12.17
CA SER A 281 -6.83 -0.19 13.60
C SER A 281 -5.40 0.13 14.01
N SER A 282 -5.21 1.19 14.80
CA SER A 282 -3.89 1.56 15.35
C SER A 282 -3.51 0.76 16.61
N GLY A 283 -4.50 0.13 17.24
CA GLY A 283 -4.31 -0.77 18.37
C GLY A 283 -5.55 -1.61 18.67
N HIS A 284 -5.49 -2.43 19.72
CA HIS A 284 -6.63 -3.25 20.13
C HIS A 284 -7.82 -2.37 20.58
N GLY A 285 -8.89 -2.33 19.76
CA GLY A 285 -10.06 -1.51 20.05
C GLY A 285 -9.86 -0.01 19.79
N VAL A 286 -8.79 0.36 19.09
CA VAL A 286 -8.46 1.76 18.79
C VAL A 286 -8.38 1.94 17.27
N LEU A 287 -9.02 2.99 16.78
CA LEU A 287 -9.09 3.37 15.38
C LEU A 287 -8.36 4.68 15.13
N ASP A 288 -7.90 4.88 13.91
CA ASP A 288 -7.40 6.17 13.47
C ASP A 288 -7.67 6.39 11.98
N PHE A 289 -7.62 7.64 11.53
CA PHE A 289 -7.76 7.97 10.11
C PHE A 289 -6.50 7.59 9.33
N THR A 290 -6.67 7.10 8.11
CA THR A 290 -5.54 6.72 7.25
C THR A 290 -4.78 7.92 6.67
N VAL A 291 -5.38 9.11 6.73
CA VAL A 291 -4.78 10.35 6.22
C VAL A 291 -4.96 11.47 7.24
N PRO A 292 -3.90 12.26 7.52
CA PRO A 292 -4.02 13.41 8.42
C PRO A 292 -4.98 14.47 7.87
N LEU A 293 -5.39 15.40 8.73
CA LEU A 293 -6.33 16.49 8.43
C LEU A 293 -7.74 16.05 7.97
N PHE A 294 -8.01 14.75 7.85
CA PHE A 294 -9.34 14.26 7.45
C PHE A 294 -10.38 14.52 8.55
N ALA A 295 -10.01 14.40 9.82
CA ALA A 295 -10.86 14.81 10.94
C ALA A 295 -11.20 16.30 10.86
N ASP A 296 -10.21 17.15 10.59
CA ASP A 296 -10.40 18.60 10.43
C ASP A 296 -11.31 18.92 9.25
N HIS A 297 -11.14 18.24 8.13
CA HIS A 297 -12.01 18.36 6.97
C HIS A 297 -13.47 18.05 7.32
N LEU A 298 -13.72 16.94 8.02
CA LEU A 298 -15.07 16.55 8.45
C LEU A 298 -15.69 17.58 9.40
N ARG A 299 -14.89 18.18 10.29
CA ARG A 299 -15.32 19.28 11.18
C ARG A 299 -15.64 20.55 10.37
N ARG A 300 -14.81 20.93 9.40
CA ARG A 300 -15.02 22.11 8.52
C ARG A 300 -16.30 21.98 7.69
N GLN A 301 -16.54 20.83 7.05
CA GLN A 301 -17.77 20.60 6.27
C GLN A 301 -19.05 20.81 7.09
N ARG A 302 -19.01 20.52 8.38
CA ARG A 302 -20.17 20.65 9.28
C ARG A 302 -20.43 22.09 9.73
N ALA A 303 -19.38 22.91 9.81
CA ALA A 303 -19.50 24.32 10.20
C ALA A 303 -20.26 25.17 9.15
N GLY A 304 -20.41 24.66 7.92
CA GLY A 304 -20.97 25.42 6.79
C GLY A 304 -20.04 26.58 6.38
N PRO A 305 -20.17 27.14 5.16
CA PRO A 305 -19.51 28.40 4.86
C PRO A 305 -20.11 29.46 5.80
N ALA A 306 -19.25 30.13 6.56
CA ALA A 306 -19.62 31.33 7.32
C ALA A 306 -19.99 32.48 6.37
#